data_AF-B1YBH0-F1
#
_entry.id   AF-B1YBH0-F1
#
_cell.length_a   1.000
_cell.length_b   1.000
_cell.length_c   1.000
_cell.angle_alpha   90.00
_cell.angle_beta   90.00
_cell.angle_gamma   90.00
#
_symmetry.space_group_name_H-M   'P 1'
#
loop_
_entity.id
_entity.type
_entity.pdbx_description
1 polymer ?
#
loop_
_entity_poly.entity_id
_entity_poly.type
_entity_poly.pdbx_seq_one_letter_code
_entity_poly.pdbx_strand_id
1 'polypeptide(L)'
;MELATLLRGVCSRCGRPFLLEASPGLSVFCPSCGHPIDEARCERTSVVKLGDCEVRDWDRLAALSPTTQQMVLQALESGRAPRELYPVLLKLREVGALICT
;
A
#
# COMPACT_ATOMS: atom_id res chain seq x y z
N MET A 1 6.85 7.09 -3.12
CA MET A 1 6.17 6.53 -1.93
C MET A 1 5.10 7.51 -1.47
N GLU A 2 3.88 7.02 -1.27
CA GLU A 2 2.74 7.84 -0.89
C GLU A 2 1.73 7.03 -0.07
N LEU A 3 0.85 7.73 0.67
CA LEU A 3 -0.25 7.09 1.37
C LEU A 3 -1.43 6.92 0.40
N ALA A 4 -1.93 5.69 0.29
CA ALA A 4 -3.10 5.35 -0.49
C ALA A 4 -4.18 4.77 0.42
N THR A 5 -5.44 4.98 0.06
CA THR A 5 -6.57 4.34 0.74
C THR A 5 -7.13 3.26 -0.17
N LEU A 6 -7.21 2.03 0.34
CA LEU A 6 -7.86 0.93 -0.33
C LEU A 6 -9.29 0.78 0.18
N LEU A 7 -10.21 0.58 -0.75
CA LEU A 7 -11.61 0.22 -0.53
C LEU A 7 -11.77 -1.26 -0.76
N ARG A 8 -12.22 -1.96 0.27
CA ARG A 8 -12.54 -3.38 0.23
C ARG A 8 -14.04 -3.57 0.47
N GLY A 9 -14.65 -4.42 -0.34
CA GLY A 9 -16.07 -4.71 -0.22
C GLY A 9 -16.54 -5.76 -1.21
N VAL A 10 -17.85 -5.94 -1.25
CA VAL A 10 -18.54 -6.84 -2.19
C VAL A 10 -19.51 -6.01 -3.02
N CYS A 11 -19.49 -6.17 -4.34
CA CYS A 11 -20.39 -5.44 -5.22
C CYS A 11 -21.85 -5.87 -4.98
N SER A 12 -22.74 -4.91 -4.72
CA SER A 12 -24.18 -5.14 -4.53
C SER A 12 -24.89 -5.76 -5.74
N ARG A 13 -24.33 -5.60 -6.95
CA ARG A 13 -24.94 -6.07 -8.19
C ARG A 13 -24.48 -7.48 -8.58
N CYS A 14 -23.17 -7.71 -8.62
CA CYS A 14 -22.61 -8.99 -9.09
C CYS A 14 -22.13 -9.90 -7.96
N GLY A 15 -22.15 -9.45 -6.71
CA GLY A 15 -21.73 -10.23 -5.54
C GLY A 15 -20.23 -10.53 -5.47
N ARG A 16 -19.41 -9.97 -6.37
CA ARG A 16 -17.96 -10.21 -6.39
C ARG A 16 -17.21 -9.30 -5.42
N PRO A 17 -16.21 -9.82 -4.69
CA PRO A 17 -15.33 -8.99 -3.88
C PRO A 17 -14.48 -8.09 -4.77
N PHE A 18 -14.15 -6.92 -4.26
CA PHE A 18 -13.23 -5.99 -4.91
C PHE A 18 -12.25 -5.39 -3.89
N LEU A 19 -11.11 -4.95 -4.40
CA LEU A 19 -10.12 -4.15 -3.70
C LEU A 19 -9.67 -3.05 -4.67
N LEU A 20 -9.98 -1.80 -4.35
CA LEU A 20 -9.77 -0.66 -5.26
C LEU A 20 -9.06 0.47 -4.52
N GLU A 21 -8.27 1.27 -5.24
CA GLU A 21 -7.64 2.48 -4.69
C GLU A 21 -8.64 3.64 -4.74
N ALA A 22 -8.94 4.25 -3.59
CA ALA A 22 -9.81 5.42 -3.52
C ALA A 22 -9.07 6.62 -4.11
N SER A 23 -9.70 7.28 -5.07
CA SER A 23 -9.22 8.52 -5.66
C SER A 23 -10.15 9.67 -5.25
N PRO A 24 -9.65 10.72 -4.58
CA PRO A 24 -10.50 11.83 -4.15
C PRO A 24 -11.27 12.44 -5.34
N GLY A 25 -12.60 12.52 -5.22
CA GLY A 25 -13.45 13.17 -6.21
C GLY A 25 -13.79 12.34 -7.45
N LEU A 26 -13.42 11.06 -7.50
CA LEU A 26 -13.74 10.15 -8.60
C LEU A 26 -14.67 9.04 -8.13
N SER A 27 -15.78 8.83 -8.84
CA SER A 27 -16.67 7.71 -8.58
C SER A 27 -15.97 6.38 -8.88
N VAL A 28 -16.05 5.46 -7.93
CA VAL A 28 -15.44 4.14 -8.05
C VAL A 28 -16.44 3.15 -8.64
N PHE A 29 -16.02 2.35 -9.61
CA PHE A 29 -16.86 1.36 -10.29
C PHE A 29 -16.36 -0.06 -10.04
N CYS A 30 -17.30 -1.01 -9.98
CA CYS A 30 -16.96 -2.43 -9.85
C CYS A 30 -16.18 -2.90 -11.09
N PRO A 31 -14.98 -3.48 -10.92
CA PRO A 31 -14.13 -3.88 -12.04
C PRO A 31 -14.72 -5.05 -12.85
N SER A 32 -15.67 -5.80 -12.27
CA SER A 32 -16.30 -6.94 -12.94
C SER A 32 -17.56 -6.60 -13.74
N CYS A 33 -18.33 -5.58 -13.33
CA CYS A 33 -19.64 -5.31 -13.94
C CYS A 33 -19.93 -3.83 -14.21
N GLY A 34 -18.98 -2.94 -13.90
CA GLY A 34 -19.12 -1.49 -14.10
C GLY A 34 -20.17 -0.81 -13.24
N HIS A 35 -20.76 -1.49 -12.25
CA HIS A 35 -21.73 -0.87 -11.35
C HIS A 35 -21.05 0.12 -10.40
N PRO A 36 -21.60 1.33 -10.19
CA PRO A 36 -21.06 2.27 -9.20
C PRO A 36 -21.03 1.63 -7.82
N ILE A 37 -19.94 1.87 -7.09
CA ILE A 37 -19.73 1.39 -5.72
C ILE A 37 -20.09 2.51 -4.75
N ASP A 38 -20.89 2.17 -3.73
CA ASP A 38 -21.10 3.03 -2.58
C ASP A 38 -19.92 2.92 -1.62
N GLU A 39 -19.01 3.89 -1.68
CA GLU A 39 -17.81 3.96 -0.84
C GLU A 39 -18.14 4.02 0.65
N ALA A 40 -19.31 4.55 1.05
CA ALA A 40 -19.70 4.62 2.45
C ALA A 40 -19.89 3.22 3.08
N ARG A 41 -20.15 2.21 2.25
CA ARG A 41 -20.34 0.81 2.66
C ARG A 41 -19.07 -0.05 2.57
N CYS A 42 -17.94 0.55 2.19
CA CYS A 42 -16.68 -0.16 2.02
C CYS A 42 -15.80 -0.09 3.29
N GLU A 43 -15.05 -1.16 3.55
CA GLU A 43 -13.94 -1.16 4.49
C GLU A 43 -12.80 -0.32 3.90
N ARG A 44 -12.30 0.65 4.68
CA ARG A 44 -11.19 1.53 4.27
C ARG A 44 -9.92 1.11 4.98
N THR A 45 -8.89 0.78 4.22
CA THR A 45 -7.56 0.44 4.76
C THR A 45 -6.53 1.40 4.18
N SER A 46 -5.78 2.08 5.04
CA SER A 46 -4.67 2.93 4.61
C SER A 46 -3.41 2.09 4.43
N VAL A 47 -2.76 2.24 3.28
CA VAL A 47 -1.51 1.56 2.95
C VAL A 47 -0.48 2.57 2.45
N VAL A 48 0.79 2.22 2.53
CA VAL A 48 1.85 2.93 1.81
C VAL A 48 2.02 2.26 0.46
N LYS A 49 1.95 3.05 -0.61
CA LYS A 49 2.33 2.60 -1.95
C LYS A 49 3.81 2.89 -2.16
N LEU A 50 4.58 1.83 -2.37
CA LEU A 50 5.97 1.93 -2.77
C LEU A 50 6.01 2.05 -4.29
N GLY A 51 6.86 2.95 -4.79
CA GLY A 51 7.20 2.99 -6.21
C GLY A 51 8.23 1.91 -6.51
N ASP A 52 9.07 2.15 -7.51
CA ASP A 52 10.22 1.28 -7.76
C ASP A 52 11.28 1.56 -6.69
N CYS A 53 11.18 0.84 -5.56
CA CYS A 53 12.06 0.97 -4.42
C CYS A 53 13.02 -0.22 -4.31
N GLU A 54 14.28 0.05 -3.99
CA GLU A 54 15.33 -0.95 -3.82
C GLU A 54 16.24 -0.67 -2.61
N VAL A 55 16.80 -1.73 -2.03
CA VAL A 55 17.77 -1.63 -0.94
C VAL A 55 19.15 -1.32 -1.51
N ARG A 56 19.78 -0.27 -0.96
CA ARG A 56 21.12 0.19 -1.36
C ARG A 56 22.16 0.01 -0.28
N ASP A 57 21.75 0.07 0.99
CA ASP A 57 22.60 -0.17 2.16
C ASP A 57 22.00 -1.31 2.99
N TRP A 58 22.53 -2.52 2.76
CA TRP A 58 22.09 -3.73 3.45
C TRP A 58 22.49 -3.75 4.93
N ASP A 59 23.58 -3.09 5.31
CA ASP A 59 24.04 -3.01 6.69
C ASP A 59 23.06 -2.19 7.54
N ARG A 60 22.55 -1.08 6.97
CA ARG A 60 21.51 -0.28 7.62
C ARG A 60 20.18 -1.00 7.75
N LEU A 61 19.82 -1.82 6.76
CA LEU A 61 18.63 -2.66 6.86
C LEU A 61 18.83 -3.73 7.95
N ALA A 62 20.01 -4.36 7.99
CA ALA A 62 20.36 -5.38 8.97
C ALA A 62 20.39 -4.86 10.42
N ALA A 63 20.53 -3.55 10.62
CA ALA A 63 20.44 -2.92 11.93
C ALA A 63 19.00 -2.83 12.49
N LEU A 64 17.98 -3.07 11.67
CA LEU A 64 16.58 -3.12 12.12
C LEU A 64 16.29 -4.42 12.87
N SER A 65 15.18 -4.47 13.62
CA SER A 65 14.72 -5.74 14.20
C SER A 65 14.39 -6.76 13.09
N PRO A 66 14.58 -8.07 13.31
CA PRO A 66 14.28 -9.10 12.29
C PRO A 66 12.86 -9.00 11.73
N THR A 67 11.86 -8.72 12.58
CA THR A 67 10.47 -8.52 12.15
C THR A 67 10.34 -7.30 11.23
N THR A 68 11.00 -6.19 11.56
CA THR A 68 10.97 -4.98 10.72
C THR A 68 11.68 -5.22 9.39
N GLN A 69 12.79 -5.95 9.38
CA GLN A 69 13.49 -6.34 8.16
C GLN A 69 12.56 -7.11 7.23
N GLN A 70 11.90 -8.15 7.74
CA GLN A 70 10.93 -8.95 6.97
C GLN A 70 9.79 -8.10 6.42
N MET A 71 9.22 -7.21 7.23
CA MET A 71 8.14 -6.32 6.76
C MET A 71 8.62 -5.37 5.66
N VAL A 72 9.84 -4.83 5.74
CA VAL A 72 10.40 -3.95 4.69
C VAL A 72 10.63 -4.75 3.40
N LEU A 73 11.20 -5.95 3.48
CA LEU A 73 11.42 -6.79 2.30
C LEU A 73 10.10 -7.16 1.62
N GLN A 74 9.10 -7.59 2.38
CA GLN A 74 7.75 -7.87 1.85
C GLN A 74 7.10 -6.63 1.24
N ALA A 75 7.34 -5.45 1.81
CA ALA A 75 6.83 -4.20 1.27
C ALA A 75 7.46 -3.84 -0.08
N LEU A 76 8.76 -4.07 -0.25
CA LEU A 76 9.47 -3.87 -1.51
C LEU A 76 8.98 -4.86 -2.58
N GLU A 77 8.82 -6.13 -2.22
CA GLU A 77 8.33 -7.17 -3.14
C GLU A 77 6.89 -6.93 -3.61
N SER A 78 6.01 -6.52 -2.70
CA SER A 78 4.58 -6.32 -3.00
C SER A 78 4.25 -4.93 -3.54
N GLY A 79 5.19 -3.99 -3.48
CA GLY A 79 4.96 -2.57 -3.77
C GLY A 79 4.02 -1.87 -2.77
N ARG A 80 3.67 -2.52 -1.65
CA ARG A 80 2.74 -1.98 -0.65
C ARG A 80 3.17 -2.33 0.76
N ALA A 81 2.97 -1.41 1.70
CA ALA A 81 3.21 -1.66 3.12
C ALA A 81 2.02 -1.25 3.99
N PRO A 82 1.90 -1.83 5.20
CA PRO A 82 1.04 -1.29 6.24
C PRO A 82 1.42 0.17 6.56
N ARG A 83 0.43 0.98 6.94
CA ARG A 83 0.63 2.40 7.28
C ARG A 83 1.65 2.59 8.40
N GLU A 84 1.70 1.65 9.33
CA GLU A 84 2.59 1.64 10.50
C GLU A 84 4.06 1.55 10.10
N LEU A 85 4.36 0.96 8.93
CA LEU A 85 5.71 0.85 8.41
C LEU A 85 6.18 2.15 7.73
N TYR A 86 5.27 3.10 7.47
CA TYR A 86 5.60 4.32 6.73
C TYR A 86 6.76 5.12 7.32
N PRO A 87 6.83 5.39 8.65
CA PRO A 87 7.94 6.14 9.23
C PRO A 87 9.29 5.44 9.04
N VAL A 88 9.31 4.11 9.09
CA VAL A 88 10.53 3.31 8.89
C VAL A 88 11.00 3.43 7.44
N LEU A 89 10.09 3.26 6.47
CA LEU A 89 10.40 3.39 5.04
C LEU A 89 10.89 4.79 4.69
N LEU A 90 10.27 5.83 5.24
CA LEU A 90 10.72 7.20 5.09
C LEU A 90 12.13 7.38 5.64
N LYS A 91 12.40 6.86 6.85
CA LYS A 91 13.70 7.00 7.47
C LYS A 91 14.80 6.28 6.70
N LEU A 92 14.53 5.07 6.22
CA LEU A 92 15.45 4.32 5.37
C LEU A 92 15.76 5.05 4.07
N ARG A 93 14.76 5.71 3.46
CA ARG A 93 14.98 6.55 2.28
C ARG A 93 15.84 7.78 2.60
N GLU A 94 15.56 8.47 3.70
CA GLU A 94 16.33 9.66 4.12
C GLU A 94 17.81 9.37 4.33
N VAL A 95 18.14 8.20 4.88
CA VAL A 95 19.53 7.79 5.15
C VAL A 95 20.19 7.10 3.95
N GLY A 96 19.51 7.01 2.81
CA GLY A 96 20.02 6.38 1.58
C GLY A 96 20.03 4.86 1.60
N ALA A 97 19.41 4.21 2.60
CA ALA A 97 19.30 2.76 2.66
C ALA A 97 18.27 2.20 1.67
N LEU A 98 17.23 2.99 1.37
CA LEU A 98 16.28 2.73 0.28
C LEU A 98 16.38 3.85 -0.76
N ILE A 99 16.39 3.48 -2.03
CA ILE A 99 16.17 4.41 -3.14
C ILE A 99 14.83 4.06 -3.77
N CYS A 100 14.00 5.08 -4.04
CA CYS A 100 12.70 4.90 -4.70
C CYS A 100 12.61 5.89 -5.86
N THR A 101 12.26 5.40 -7.06
CA THR A 101 11.97 6.24 -8.24
C THR A 101 10.47 6.40 -8.47
#